data_AF-A0A9E4YG30-F1
#
_entry.id   AF-A0A9E4YG30-F1
#
_cell.length_a   1.000
_cell.length_b   1.000
_cell.length_c   1.000
_cell.angle_alpha   90.00
_cell.angle_beta   90.00
_cell.angle_gamma   90.00
#
_symmetry.space_group_name_H-M   'P 1'
#
loop_
_entity.id
_entity.type
_entity.pdbx_description
1 polymer ?
#
loop_
_entity_poly.entity_id
_entity_poly.type
_entity_poly.pdbx_seq_one_letter_code
_entity_poly.pdbx_strand_id
1 'polypeptide(L)' 'KRVTDHLRQHGKVTVAEVRDMFGTSRKYALAVLEHLDEEHVTRRVGDERVLLGG' A
#
# COMPACT_ATOMS: atom_id res chain seq x y z
N LYS A 1 9.89 -6.16 1.44
CA LYS A 1 9.10 -6.74 0.33
C LYS A 1 7.63 -7.06 0.68
N ARG A 2 7.21 -7.09 1.96
CA ARG A 2 5.85 -7.51 2.37
C ARG A 2 4.67 -6.79 1.69
N VAL A 3 4.69 -5.46 1.51
CA VAL A 3 3.56 -4.74 0.88
C VAL A 3 3.45 -5.04 -0.61
N THR A 4 4.56 -5.06 -1.33
CA THR A 4 4.58 -5.38 -2.77
C THR A 4 4.16 -6.82 -3.03
N ASP A 5 4.56 -7.75 -2.16
CA ASP A 5 4.14 -9.15 -2.26
C ASP A 5 2.63 -9.30 -2.01
N HIS A 6 2.09 -8.58 -1.01
CA HIS A 6 0.65 -8.51 -0.76
C HIS A 6 -0.11 -7.88 -1.93
N LEU A 7 0.40 -6.77 -2.48
CA LEU A 7 -0.15 -6.11 -3.67
C LEU A 7 -0.14 -7.02 -4.90
N ARG A 8 0.87 -7.88 -5.08
CA ARG A 8 0.91 -8.85 -6.19
C ARG A 8 -0.10 -9.98 -6.02
N GLN A 9 -0.38 -10.40 -4.79
CA GLN A 9 -1.33 -11.48 -4.50
C GLN A 9 -2.79 -11.00 -4.53
N HIS A 10 -3.06 -9.80 -4.01
CA HIS A 10 -4.42 -9.29 -3.83
C HIS A 10 -4.80 -8.18 -4.83
N GLY A 11 -3.83 -7.62 -5.56
CA GLY A 11 -4.02 -6.52 -6.53
C GLY A 11 -4.24 -5.14 -5.90
N LYS A 12 -4.54 -5.09 -4.60
CA LYS A 12 -4.87 -3.88 -3.85
C LYS A 12 -4.49 -4.00 -2.38
N VAL A 13 -4.41 -2.86 -1.71
CA VAL A 13 -4.15 -2.79 -0.27
C VAL A 13 -4.79 -1.54 0.34
N THR A 14 -5.25 -1.66 1.58
CA THR A 14 -5.76 -0.56 2.40
C THR A 14 -4.71 -0.04 3.36
N VAL A 15 -4.91 1.18 3.87
CA VAL A 15 -4.06 1.74 4.93
C VAL A 15 -4.10 0.89 6.20
N ALA A 16 -5.25 0.26 6.50
CA ALA A 16 -5.41 -0.60 7.67
C ALA A 16 -4.57 -1.88 7.55
N GLU A 17 -4.57 -2.52 6.38
CA GLU A 17 -3.75 -3.72 6.14
C GLU A 17 -2.26 -3.40 6.23
N VAL A 18 -1.80 -2.26 5.66
CA VAL A 18 -0.41 -1.82 5.80
C VAL A 18 -0.05 -1.54 7.26
N ARG A 19 -0.93 -0.87 8.00
CA ARG A 19 -0.76 -0.62 9.44
C ARG A 19 -0.56 -1.95 10.19
N ASP A 20 -1.42 -2.92 9.95
CA ASP A 20 -1.42 -4.21 10.65
C ASP A 20 -0.20 -5.07 10.24
N MET A 21 0.21 -5.04 8.97
CA MET A 21 1.41 -5.72 8.47
C MET A 21 2.70 -5.24 9.14
N PHE A 22 2.79 -3.95 9.46
CA PHE A 22 3.97 -3.34 10.08
C PHE A 22 3.83 -3.11 11.59
N GLY A 23 2.67 -3.41 12.18
CA GLY A 23 2.40 -3.14 13.60
C GLY A 23 2.63 -1.67 13.97
N THR A 24 2.29 -0.75 13.06
CA THR A 24 2.62 0.68 13.19
C THR A 24 1.37 1.54 13.33
N SER A 25 1.53 2.86 13.42
CA SER A 25 0.40 3.79 13.41
C SER A 25 -0.04 4.14 11.98
N ARG A 26 -1.26 4.69 11.84
CA ARG A 26 -1.80 5.14 10.54
C ARG A 26 -0.88 6.14 9.84
N LYS A 27 -0.20 7.02 10.60
CA LYS A 27 0.73 8.02 10.04
C LYS A 27 1.85 7.37 9.24
N TYR A 28 2.46 6.32 9.79
CA TYR A 28 3.57 5.63 9.11
C TYR A 28 3.08 4.74 7.97
N ALA A 29 1.91 4.11 8.12
CA ALA A 29 1.30 3.34 7.03
C ALA A 29 0.97 4.24 5.82
N LEU A 30 0.47 5.45 6.07
CA LEU A 30 0.23 6.45 5.01
C LEU A 30 1.54 6.87 4.34
N ALA A 31 2.58 7.20 5.12
CA ALA A 31 3.87 7.60 4.54
C ALA A 31 4.48 6.52 3.62
N VAL A 32 4.37 5.24 3.99
CA VAL A 32 4.82 4.13 3.13
C VAL A 32 4.02 4.08 1.83
N LEU A 33 2.70 4.24 1.93
CA LEU A 33 1.81 4.18 0.79
C LEU A 33 1.93 5.39 -0.14
N GLU A 34 2.15 6.58 0.41
CA GLU A 34 2.43 7.81 -0.34
C GLU A 34 3.75 7.69 -1.10
N HIS A 35 4.78 7.11 -0.48
CA HIS A 35 6.05 6.85 -1.16
C HIS A 35 5.87 5.89 -2.35
N LEU A 36 5.06 4.83 -2.21
CA LEU A 36 4.76 3.91 -3.31
C LEU A 36 3.93 4.57 -4.43
N ASP A 37 3.05 5.53 -4.08
CA ASP A 37 2.32 6.32 -5.06
C ASP A 37 3.27 7.26 -5.83
N GLU A 38 4.22 7.92 -5.15
CA GLU A 38 5.24 8.78 -5.76
C GLU A 38 6.18 8.01 -6.69
N GLU A 39 6.54 6.77 -6.32
CA GLU A 39 7.33 5.86 -7.17
C GLU A 39 6.50 5.23 -8.31
N HIS A 40 5.23 5.61 -8.46
CA HIS A 40 4.31 5.07 -9.47
C HIS A 40 4.12 3.55 -9.39
N VAL A 41 4.32 2.97 -8.19
CA VAL A 41 4.08 1.55 -7.91
C VAL A 41 2.61 1.31 -7.57
N THR A 42 1.96 2.26 -6.88
CA THR A 42 0.52 2.18 -6.59
C THR A 42 -0.23 3.42 -7.03
N ARG A 43 -1.56 3.28 -7.14
CA ARG A 43 -2.48 4.41 -7.27
C ARG A 43 -3.60 4.29 -6.27
N ARG A 44 -3.97 5.41 -5.65
CA ARG A 44 -5.18 5.48 -4.83
C ARG A 44 -6.45 5.38 -5.68
N VAL A 45 -7.34 4.46 -5.31
CA VAL A 45 -8.69 4.31 -5.87
C VAL A 45 -9.66 4.20 -4.70
N GLY A 46 -10.36 5.31 -4.39
CA GLY A 46 -11.20 5.40 -3.19
C GLY A 46 -10.38 5.30 -1.90
N ASP A 47 -10.69 4.30 -1.09
CA ASP A 47 -10.02 4.01 0.19
C ASP A 47 -8.88 2.98 0.08
N GLU A 48 -8.68 2.44 -1.11
CA GLU A 48 -7.68 1.41 -1.40
C GLU A 48 -6.57 1.97 -2.31
N ARG A 49 -5.45 1.26 -2.36
CA ARG A 49 -4.37 1.47 -3.33
C ARG A 49 -4.22 0.24 -4.19
N VAL A 50 -4.21 0.43 -5.50
CA VAL A 50 -4.06 -0.64 -6.49
C VAL A 50 -2.66 -0.62 -7.06
N LEU A 51 -2.13 -1.78 -7.44
CA LEU A 51 -0.83 -1.90 -8.08
C LEU A 51 -0.88 -1.29 -9.50
N LEU A 52 0.07 -0.42 -9.82
CA LEU A 52 0.33 0.09 -11.16
C LEU A 52 1.47 -0.73 -11.77
N GLY A 53 1.18 -1.49 -12.83
CA GLY A 53 2.18 -2.35 -13.47
C GLY A 53 2.24 -3.75 -12.88
N GLY A 54 1.27 -4.57 -13.27
CA GLY A 54 1.33 -6.03 -13.27
C GLY A 54 1.20 -6.52 -14.70
#